data_AF-K2EYA4-F1
#
_entry.id   AF-K2EYA4-F1
#
_cell.length_a   1.000
_cell.length_b   1.000
_cell.length_c   1.000
_cell.angle_alpha   90.00
_cell.angle_beta   90.00
_cell.angle_gamma   90.00
#
_symmetry.space_group_name_H-M   'P 1'
#
loop_
_entity.id
_entity.type
_entity.pdbx_description
1 polymer ?
#
loop_
_entity_poly.entity_id
_entity_poly.type
_entity_poly.pdbx_seq_one_letter_code
_entity_poly.pdbx_strand_id
1 'polypeptide(L)'
;KKIFRSLVLIILMISLGSRIYITVKTSSNLINDQRKKAVELINKYTNINDIVVSDEEILNGSSGRLPPPELSDISQVRIMSNNLTPENFKKIINTYKPKLIIPWNGRLESIKNFEKNLADYKILTSFSDSKNIHIRIAP
;
A
#
# COMPACT_ATOMS: atom_id res chain seq x y z
N LYS A 1 -40.62 14.43 -29.36
CA LYS A 1 -39.77 13.20 -29.31
C LYS A 1 -38.27 13.50 -29.49
N LYS A 2 -37.83 14.26 -30.51
CA LYS A 2 -36.41 14.63 -30.70
C LYS A 2 -35.85 15.53 -29.58
N ILE A 3 -36.58 16.55 -29.17
CA ILE A 3 -36.18 17.49 -28.09
C ILE A 3 -35.98 16.76 -26.75
N PHE A 4 -36.91 15.88 -26.38
CA PHE A 4 -36.81 15.03 -25.18
C PHE A 4 -35.57 14.13 -25.19
N ARG A 5 -35.27 13.48 -26.33
CA ARG A 5 -34.05 12.66 -26.48
C ARG A 5 -32.78 13.49 -26.31
N SER A 6 -32.77 14.72 -26.83
CA SER A 6 -31.63 15.64 -26.70
C SER A 6 -31.40 16.06 -25.25
N LEU A 7 -32.48 16.36 -24.50
CA LEU A 7 -32.42 16.69 -23.08
C LEU A 7 -31.87 15.52 -22.24
N VAL A 8 -32.33 14.29 -22.49
CA VAL A 8 -31.84 13.09 -21.80
C VAL A 8 -30.35 12.86 -22.04
N LEU A 9 -29.88 13.08 -23.28
CA LEU A 9 -28.46 12.98 -23.63
C LEU A 9 -27.60 14.01 -22.87
N ILE A 10 -28.09 15.25 -22.76
CA ILE A 10 -27.39 16.31 -22.01
C ILE A 10 -27.30 15.94 -20.53
N ILE A 11 -28.38 15.46 -19.92
CA ILE A 11 -28.39 15.03 -18.51
C ILE A 11 -27.42 13.86 -18.28
N LEU A 12 -27.38 12.89 -19.21
CA LEU A 12 -26.45 11.77 -19.13
C LEU A 12 -25.00 12.23 -19.19
N MET A 13 -24.66 13.12 -20.12
CA MET A 13 -23.31 13.69 -20.26
C MET A 13 -22.89 14.48 -19.01
N ILE A 14 -23.79 15.28 -18.44
CA ILE A 14 -23.54 16.00 -17.18
C ILE A 14 -23.29 14.99 -16.05
N SER A 15 -24.14 13.97 -15.91
CA SER A 15 -24.00 12.96 -14.85
C SER A 15 -22.69 12.17 -14.97
N LEU A 16 -22.27 11.83 -16.20
CA LEU A 16 -21.04 11.12 -16.48
C LEU A 16 -19.82 12.00 -16.17
N GLY A 17 -19.83 13.27 -16.61
CA GLY A 17 -18.80 14.25 -16.29
C GLY A 17 -18.66 14.46 -14.78
N SER A 18 -19.78 14.60 -14.06
CA SER A 18 -19.77 14.72 -12.59
C SER A 18 -19.21 13.48 -11.91
N ARG A 19 -19.55 12.27 -12.37
CA ARG A 19 -18.99 11.02 -11.82
C ARG A 19 -17.49 10.91 -12.06
N ILE A 20 -17.01 11.26 -13.26
CA ILE A 20 -15.58 11.30 -13.58
C ILE A 20 -14.87 12.31 -12.68
N TYR A 21 -15.40 13.53 -12.56
CA TYR A 21 -14.83 14.58 -11.71
C TYR A 21 -14.72 14.15 -10.25
N ILE A 22 -15.80 13.59 -9.68
CA ILE A 22 -15.80 13.09 -8.30
C ILE A 22 -14.76 11.97 -8.13
N THR A 23 -14.69 11.03 -9.08
CA THR A 23 -13.73 9.92 -9.01
C THR A 23 -12.29 10.43 -9.02
N VAL A 24 -11.96 11.35 -9.92
CA VAL A 24 -10.61 11.94 -10.04
C VAL A 24 -10.26 12.76 -8.80
N LYS A 25 -11.16 13.65 -8.35
CA LYS A 25 -10.93 14.51 -7.18
C LYS A 25 -10.84 13.72 -5.87
N THR A 26 -11.69 12.72 -5.70
CA THR A 26 -11.63 11.85 -4.52
C THR A 26 -10.34 11.02 -4.53
N SER A 27 -9.93 10.50 -5.69
CA SER A 27 -8.64 9.80 -5.84
C SER A 27 -7.44 10.70 -5.48
N SER A 28 -7.42 11.95 -5.95
CA SER A 28 -6.35 12.90 -5.63
C SER A 28 -6.32 13.29 -4.14
N ASN A 29 -7.48 13.31 -3.47
CA ASN A 29 -7.56 13.63 -2.03
C ASN A 29 -7.25 12.44 -1.12
N LEU A 30 -7.42 11.20 -1.59
CA LEU A 30 -7.13 9.98 -0.82
C LEU A 30 -5.62 9.71 -0.70
N ILE A 31 -4.84 10.18 -1.68
CA ILE A 31 -3.39 9.95 -1.77
C ILE A 31 -2.67 11.29 -1.54
N ASN A 32 -2.26 11.54 -0.29
CA ASN A 32 -1.30 12.60 0.04
C ASN A 32 -0.02 12.44 -0.84
N ASP A 33 0.64 13.54 -1.19
CA ASP A 33 1.87 13.59 -1.99
C ASP A 33 2.93 12.55 -1.55
N GLN A 34 3.03 12.28 -0.24
CA GLN A 34 3.92 11.23 0.28
C GLN A 34 3.52 9.83 -0.19
N ARG A 35 2.23 9.48 -0.13
CA ARG A 35 1.72 8.18 -0.59
C ARG A 35 1.90 8.03 -2.10
N LYS A 36 1.70 9.10 -2.86
CA LYS A 36 1.92 9.09 -4.32
C LYS A 36 3.39 8.77 -4.64
N LYS A 37 4.32 9.48 -3.99
CA LYS A 37 5.76 9.22 -4.11
C LYS A 37 6.14 7.80 -3.67
N ALA A 38 5.52 7.28 -2.61
CA ALA A 38 5.75 5.91 -2.18
C ALA A 38 5.30 4.89 -3.23
N VAL A 39 4.12 5.08 -3.85
CA VAL A 39 3.64 4.24 -4.96
C VAL A 39 4.56 4.32 -6.18
N GLU A 40 5.06 5.52 -6.53
CA GLU A 40 6.05 5.69 -7.60
C GLU A 40 7.35 4.93 -7.30
N LEU A 41 7.84 4.95 -6.05
CA LEU A 41 9.00 4.18 -5.62
C LEU A 41 8.72 2.66 -5.68
N ILE A 42 7.55 2.21 -5.24
CA ILE A 42 7.17 0.80 -5.35
C ILE A 42 7.25 0.36 -6.81
N ASN A 43 6.60 1.11 -7.71
CA ASN A 43 6.59 0.79 -9.13
C ASN A 43 7.99 0.84 -9.78
N LYS A 44 8.89 1.71 -9.30
CA LYS A 44 10.25 1.83 -9.80
C LYS A 44 11.16 0.67 -9.38
N TYR A 45 10.99 0.12 -8.18
CA TYR A 45 11.90 -0.86 -7.60
C TYR A 45 11.34 -2.29 -7.55
N THR A 46 10.14 -2.52 -8.11
CA THR A 46 9.48 -3.83 -8.10
C THR A 46 8.78 -4.13 -9.43
N ASN A 47 8.76 -5.40 -9.81
CA ASN A 47 7.93 -5.94 -10.89
C ASN A 47 6.53 -6.31 -10.38
N ILE A 48 5.56 -6.50 -11.27
CA ILE A 48 4.16 -6.80 -10.92
C ILE A 48 3.98 -8.02 -10.00
N ASN A 49 4.85 -9.02 -10.15
CA ASN A 49 4.82 -10.26 -9.37
C ASN A 49 5.69 -10.20 -8.10
N ASP A 50 6.41 -9.09 -7.87
CA ASP A 50 7.20 -8.94 -6.66
C ASP A 50 6.26 -8.68 -5.48
N ILE A 51 6.60 -9.27 -4.33
CA ILE A 51 5.82 -9.14 -3.11
C ILE A 51 6.21 -7.85 -2.40
N VAL A 52 5.22 -7.07 -1.98
CA VAL A 52 5.38 -5.86 -1.18
C VAL A 52 4.55 -5.98 0.08
N VAL A 53 5.17 -5.70 1.22
CA VAL A 53 4.49 -5.67 2.52
C VAL A 53 4.38 -4.22 2.97
N SER A 54 3.17 -3.79 3.33
CA SER A 54 2.94 -2.51 3.97
C SER A 54 1.81 -2.64 4.97
N ASP A 55 1.90 -1.89 6.08
CA ASP A 55 0.75 -1.68 6.96
C ASP A 55 -0.21 -0.61 6.44
N GLU A 56 0.00 -0.03 5.26
CA GLU A 56 -0.95 0.89 4.63
C GLU A 56 -1.48 0.25 3.35
N GLU A 57 -2.70 -0.28 3.43
CA GLU A 57 -3.30 -1.14 2.41
C GLU A 57 -3.46 -0.41 1.07
N ILE A 58 -3.67 0.91 1.10
CA ILE A 58 -3.77 1.73 -0.13
C ILE A 58 -2.47 1.74 -0.94
N LEU A 59 -1.30 1.53 -0.33
CA LEU A 59 -0.03 1.46 -1.05
C LEU A 59 0.07 0.19 -1.91
N ASN A 60 -0.34 -0.95 -1.35
CA ASN A 60 -0.40 -2.22 -2.06
C ASN A 60 -1.45 -2.17 -3.17
N GLY A 61 -2.66 -1.70 -2.85
CA GLY A 61 -3.76 -1.56 -3.82
C GLY A 61 -3.42 -0.61 -4.97
N SER A 62 -2.82 0.55 -4.69
CA SER A 62 -2.49 1.55 -5.72
C SER A 62 -1.29 1.17 -6.58
N SER A 63 -0.36 0.37 -6.06
CA SER A 63 0.77 -0.15 -6.84
C SER A 63 0.45 -1.46 -7.57
N GLY A 64 -0.69 -2.08 -7.28
CA GLY A 64 -1.08 -3.39 -7.81
C GLY A 64 -0.18 -4.52 -7.30
N ARG A 65 0.44 -4.36 -6.13
CA ARG A 65 1.28 -5.39 -5.50
C ARG A 65 0.48 -6.11 -4.44
N LEU A 66 0.63 -7.44 -4.39
CA LEU A 66 -0.07 -8.27 -3.42
C LEU A 66 0.87 -8.60 -2.25
N PRO A 67 0.47 -8.28 -1.00
CA PRO A 67 1.17 -8.77 0.17
C PRO A 67 0.94 -10.28 0.35
N PRO A 68 1.77 -10.98 1.14
CA PRO A 68 1.48 -12.33 1.58
C PRO A 68 0.09 -12.41 2.25
N PRO A 69 -0.67 -13.51 2.08
CA PRO A 69 -2.00 -13.66 2.67
C PRO A 69 -2.02 -13.42 4.18
N GLU A 70 -0.98 -13.82 4.89
CA GLU A 70 -0.86 -13.68 6.34
C GLU A 70 -0.61 -12.22 6.77
N LEU A 71 -0.18 -11.36 5.84
CA LEU A 71 0.13 -9.94 6.04
C LEU A 71 -0.77 -9.01 5.21
N SER A 72 -1.89 -9.52 4.66
CA SER A 72 -2.84 -8.69 3.93
C SER A 72 -3.60 -7.72 4.83
N ASP A 73 -3.80 -8.08 6.09
CA ASP A 73 -4.37 -7.24 7.15
C ASP A 73 -3.48 -7.25 8.39
N ILE A 74 -2.60 -6.26 8.52
CA ILE A 74 -1.69 -6.12 9.67
C ILE A 74 -2.39 -5.29 10.74
N SER A 75 -3.49 -5.75 11.32
CA SER A 75 -4.23 -4.98 12.33
C SER A 75 -3.55 -4.98 13.70
N GLN A 76 -3.73 -3.88 14.45
CA GLN A 76 -3.22 -3.75 15.82
C GLN A 76 -3.72 -4.88 16.74
N VAL A 77 -4.96 -5.32 16.52
CA VAL A 77 -5.59 -6.42 17.27
C VAL A 77 -4.80 -7.73 17.08
N ARG A 78 -4.35 -8.04 15.87
CA ARG A 78 -3.55 -9.26 15.61
C ARG A 78 -2.20 -9.22 16.32
N ILE A 79 -1.59 -8.04 16.39
CA ILE A 79 -0.30 -7.85 17.08
C ILE A 79 -0.50 -7.99 18.60
N MET A 80 -1.50 -7.30 19.17
CA MET A 80 -1.78 -7.33 20.61
C MET A 80 -2.25 -8.70 21.12
N SER A 81 -3.00 -9.44 20.30
CA SER A 81 -3.47 -10.80 20.62
C SER A 81 -2.42 -11.89 20.42
N ASN A 82 -1.19 -11.53 20.02
CA ASN A 82 -0.12 -12.46 19.63
C ASN A 82 -0.49 -13.39 18.45
N ASN A 83 -1.50 -13.04 17.66
CA ASN A 83 -1.81 -13.75 16.41
C ASN A 83 -0.78 -13.43 15.31
N LEU A 84 -0.11 -12.28 15.39
CA LEU A 84 1.07 -11.94 14.60
C LEU A 84 2.27 -11.73 15.51
N THR A 85 2.98 -12.81 15.85
CA THR A 85 4.20 -12.74 16.67
C THR A 85 5.42 -12.32 15.83
N PRO A 86 6.50 -11.83 16.47
CA PRO A 86 7.76 -11.54 15.79
C PRO A 86 8.34 -12.74 15.03
N GLU A 87 8.22 -13.93 15.60
CA GLU A 87 8.74 -15.17 15.01
C GLU A 87 7.93 -15.56 13.77
N ASN A 88 6.60 -15.42 13.83
CA ASN A 88 5.71 -15.63 12.69
C ASN A 88 5.97 -14.59 11.60
N PHE A 89 6.12 -13.32 11.96
CA PHE A 89 6.48 -12.26 11.02
C PHE A 89 7.82 -12.59 10.31
N LYS A 90 8.86 -12.94 11.08
CA LYS A 90 10.16 -13.36 10.54
C LYS A 90 10.05 -14.56 9.60
N LYS A 91 9.24 -15.56 9.97
CA LYS A 91 8.99 -16.74 9.12
C LYS A 91 8.33 -16.34 7.80
N ILE A 92 7.32 -15.47 7.83
CA ILE A 92 6.61 -15.00 6.64
C ILE A 92 7.57 -14.23 5.71
N ILE A 93 8.31 -13.25 6.22
CA ILE A 93 9.25 -12.48 5.39
C ILE A 93 10.38 -13.36 4.80
N ASN A 94 10.79 -14.42 5.49
CA ASN A 94 11.78 -15.37 4.99
C ASN A 94 11.21 -16.31 3.92
N THR A 95 9.93 -16.67 4.05
CA THR A 95 9.23 -17.57 3.11
C THR A 95 8.93 -16.86 1.80
N TYR A 96 8.27 -15.70 1.88
CA TYR A 96 7.80 -14.96 0.70
C TYR A 96 8.86 -14.03 0.12
N LYS A 97 9.91 -13.70 0.87
CA LYS A 97 11.01 -12.82 0.46
C LYS A 97 10.51 -11.51 -0.19
N PRO A 98 9.70 -10.70 0.50
CA PRO A 98 9.19 -9.47 -0.08
C PRO A 98 10.34 -8.57 -0.55
N LYS A 99 10.14 -7.92 -1.70
CA LYS A 99 11.13 -7.01 -2.29
C LYS A 99 11.20 -5.72 -1.48
N LEU A 100 10.03 -5.24 -1.02
CA LEU A 100 9.88 -4.05 -0.20
C LEU A 100 9.06 -4.35 1.07
N ILE A 101 9.47 -3.74 2.18
CA ILE A 101 8.71 -3.67 3.43
C ILE A 101 8.54 -2.19 3.78
N ILE A 102 7.31 -1.75 4.01
CA ILE A 102 6.94 -0.34 4.13
C ILE A 102 6.07 -0.12 5.38
N PRO A 103 6.67 0.08 6.56
CA PRO A 103 5.99 0.71 7.69
C PRO A 103 5.54 2.12 7.32
N TRP A 104 4.27 2.42 7.56
CA TRP A 104 3.66 3.68 7.18
C TRP A 104 2.77 4.28 8.28
N ASN A 105 2.02 3.46 8.99
CA ASN A 105 1.15 3.90 10.09
C ASN A 105 1.56 3.36 11.47
N GLY A 106 2.74 2.74 11.57
CA GLY A 106 3.36 2.30 12.82
C GLY A 106 2.88 0.92 13.30
N ARG A 107 1.96 0.25 12.59
CA ARG A 107 1.51 -1.10 12.96
C ARG A 107 2.64 -2.11 12.78
N LEU A 108 3.34 -2.08 11.67
CA LEU A 108 4.52 -2.94 11.44
C LEU A 108 5.61 -2.72 12.50
N GLU A 109 5.90 -1.45 12.82
CA GLU A 109 6.92 -1.07 13.81
C GLU A 109 6.53 -1.49 15.24
N SER A 110 5.23 -1.64 15.52
CA SER A 110 4.74 -2.11 16.81
C SER A 110 5.01 -3.60 17.07
N ILE A 111 5.40 -4.36 16.04
CA ILE A 111 5.83 -5.76 16.20
C ILE A 111 7.16 -5.76 16.96
N LYS A 112 7.21 -6.49 18.08
CA LYS A 112 8.45 -6.59 18.88
C LYS A 112 9.62 -7.07 18.01
N ASN A 113 10.79 -6.47 18.20
CA ASN A 113 12.00 -6.78 17.41
C ASN A 113 11.85 -6.57 15.89
N PHE A 114 10.94 -5.71 15.42
CA PHE A 114 10.74 -5.42 13.99
C PHE A 114 12.05 -5.14 13.25
N GLU A 115 12.85 -4.19 13.71
CA GLU A 115 14.16 -3.84 13.09
C GLU A 115 15.12 -5.04 12.98
N LYS A 116 15.16 -5.91 14.01
CA LYS A 116 16.01 -7.11 13.98
C LYS A 116 15.54 -8.12 12.94
N ASN A 117 14.25 -8.14 12.63
CA ASN A 117 13.69 -9.00 11.58
C ASN A 117 14.02 -8.47 10.18
N LEU A 118 14.44 -7.21 10.05
CA LEU A 118 14.81 -6.58 8.79
C LEU A 118 16.31 -6.66 8.46
N ALA A 119 17.06 -7.58 9.07
CA ALA A 119 18.51 -7.71 8.87
C ALA A 119 18.94 -7.83 7.39
N ASP A 120 18.10 -8.45 6.54
CA ASP A 120 18.33 -8.60 5.10
C ASP A 120 17.84 -7.41 4.27
N TYR A 121 17.45 -6.31 4.90
CA TYR A 121 16.87 -5.14 4.26
C TYR A 121 17.64 -3.88 4.63
N LYS A 122 17.75 -2.95 3.67
CA LYS A 122 18.28 -1.60 3.89
C LYS A 122 17.19 -0.57 3.66
N ILE A 123 17.32 0.57 4.31
CA ILE A 123 16.46 1.71 4.04
C ILE A 123 16.78 2.23 2.63
N LEU A 124 15.75 2.28 1.78
CA LEU A 124 15.80 2.86 0.44
C LEU A 124 15.50 4.36 0.48
N THR A 125 14.50 4.76 1.28
CA THR A 125 14.01 6.13 1.40
C THR A 125 13.23 6.28 2.70
N SER A 126 13.28 7.48 3.28
CA SER A 126 12.53 7.87 4.48
C SER A 126 11.66 9.09 4.19
N PHE A 127 10.37 9.02 4.53
CA PHE A 127 9.44 10.16 4.46
C PHE A 127 9.30 10.89 5.80
N SER A 128 9.59 10.19 6.89
CA SER A 128 9.69 10.65 8.28
C SER A 128 10.37 9.56 9.10
N ASP A 129 10.62 9.81 10.39
CA ASP A 129 11.29 8.86 11.28
C ASP A 129 10.63 7.46 11.31
N SER A 130 9.30 7.41 11.19
CA SER A 130 8.49 6.17 11.20
C SER A 130 7.95 5.71 9.83
N LYS A 131 8.40 6.33 8.73
CA LYS A 131 7.90 6.02 7.37
C LYS A 131 9.06 5.72 6.45
N ASN A 132 9.59 4.52 6.60
CA ASN A 132 10.76 4.05 5.89
C ASN A 132 10.35 3.01 4.85
N ILE A 133 10.87 3.12 3.63
CA ILE A 133 10.78 2.05 2.63
C ILE A 133 12.05 1.22 2.76
N HIS A 134 11.90 -0.04 3.15
CA HIS A 134 13.01 -0.98 3.24
C HIS A 134 13.05 -1.84 1.99
N ILE A 135 14.22 -1.97 1.37
CA ILE A 135 14.47 -2.82 0.21
C ILE A 135 15.36 -3.98 0.60
N ARG A 136 15.02 -5.19 0.13
CA ARG A 136 15.84 -6.39 0.36
C ARG A 136 17.22 -6.20 -0.29
N ILE A 137 18.29 -6.42 0.48
CA ILE A 137 19.70 -6.18 0.08
C ILE A 137 20.19 -7.24 -0.92
N ALA A 138 19.41 -8.30 -1.13
CA ALA A 138 19.74 -9.43 -2.00
C ALA A 138 20.79 -10.37 -1.35
N PRO A 139 21.02 -11.58 -1.89
CA PRO A 139 20.99 -11.91 -3.32
C PRO A 139 19.60 -12.12 -3.93
#